data_AF-Q2QI59-F1
#
_entry.id   AF-Q2QI59-F1
#
_cell.length_a   1.000
_cell.length_b   1.000
_cell.length_c   1.000
_cell.angle_alpha   90.00
_cell.angle_beta   90.00
_cell.angle_gamma   90.00
#
_symmetry.space_group_name_H-M   'P 1'
#
loop_
_entity.id
_entity.type
_entity.pdbx_description
1 polymer ?
#
loop_
_entity_poly.entity_id
_entity_poly.type
_entity_poly.pdbx_seq_one_letter_code
_entity_poly.pdbx_strand_id
1 'polypeptide(L)'
;DHILSEYTRVTSEGGRLSDVLSGYIDPDDGIAPPAEVPPPVDPKAVKAEGADDDEEESADSSDEKDEVESGPDPVIAQQRFGAVSDQMEITRKALKKFGRDDKHAIAELVALAELFMPIKLVPKQFEGLVERVRGALERLRAQERAIMQLC
;
A
#
# COMPACT_ATOMS: atom_id res chain seq x y z
N ASP A 1 9.59 3.46 -5.51
CA ASP A 1 10.89 3.12 -4.89
C ASP A 1 10.84 1.85 -4.06
N HIS A 2 10.34 1.83 -2.80
CA HIS A 2 10.50 0.65 -1.92
C HIS A 2 10.07 -0.69 -2.53
N ILE A 3 8.82 -0.81 -2.99
CA ILE A 3 8.28 -2.07 -3.52
C ILE A 3 9.02 -2.55 -4.78
N LEU A 4 9.42 -1.63 -5.66
CA LEU A 4 10.27 -1.97 -6.81
C LEU A 4 11.65 -2.46 -6.37
N SER A 5 12.23 -1.90 -5.30
CA SER A 5 13.49 -2.39 -4.73
C SER A 5 13.35 -3.78 -4.10
N GLU A 6 12.22 -4.09 -3.46
CA GLU A 6 11.92 -5.42 -2.91
C GLU A 6 11.78 -6.44 -4.05
N TYR A 7 11.03 -6.10 -5.10
CA TYR A 7 10.87 -6.92 -6.30
C TYR A 7 12.20 -7.17 -7.01
N THR A 8 13.03 -6.14 -7.21
CA THR A 8 14.36 -6.30 -7.81
C THR A 8 15.24 -7.21 -6.96
N ARG A 9 15.25 -7.03 -5.62
CA ARG A 9 16.03 -7.90 -4.72
C ARG A 9 15.59 -9.36 -4.87
N VAL A 10 14.28 -9.61 -4.75
CA VAL A 10 13.70 -10.96 -4.85
C VAL A 10 14.00 -11.61 -6.20
N THR A 11 13.89 -10.87 -7.31
CA THR A 11 14.16 -11.42 -8.65
C THR A 11 15.65 -11.58 -8.96
N SER A 12 16.54 -10.77 -8.38
CA SER A 12 18.00 -10.90 -8.57
C SER A 12 18.67 -11.92 -7.66
N GLU A 13 18.17 -12.09 -6.43
CA GLU A 13 18.73 -12.99 -5.41
C GLU A 13 18.08 -14.38 -5.40
N GLY A 14 17.08 -14.63 -6.27
CA GLY A 14 16.39 -15.92 -6.36
C GLY A 14 15.37 -16.17 -5.24
N GLY A 15 14.82 -15.10 -4.65
CA GLY A 15 13.73 -15.15 -3.68
C GLY A 15 12.38 -15.51 -4.31
N ARG A 16 11.32 -15.58 -3.50
CA ARG A 16 9.97 -15.92 -3.98
C ARG A 16 9.15 -14.66 -4.24
N LEU A 17 8.43 -14.59 -5.36
CA LEU A 17 7.53 -13.46 -5.63
C LEU A 17 6.41 -13.32 -4.56
N SER A 18 6.05 -14.43 -3.93
CA SER A 18 5.18 -14.50 -2.74
C SER A 18 5.69 -13.71 -1.52
N ASP A 19 6.97 -13.30 -1.49
CA ASP A 19 7.52 -12.41 -0.45
C ASP A 19 7.17 -10.92 -0.70
N VAL A 20 6.62 -10.60 -1.87
CA VAL A 20 6.32 -9.23 -2.35
C VAL A 20 4.83 -9.04 -2.62
N LEU A 21 4.22 -9.93 -3.41
CA LEU A 21 2.81 -9.88 -3.78
C LEU A 21 2.12 -11.23 -3.59
N SER A 22 0.82 -11.21 -3.31
CA SER A 22 -0.03 -12.41 -3.21
C SER A 22 -0.89 -12.64 -4.46
N GLY A 23 -0.91 -11.70 -5.42
CA GLY A 23 -1.72 -11.80 -6.63
C GLY A 23 -2.00 -10.43 -7.25
N TYR A 24 -3.06 -10.37 -8.05
CA TYR A 24 -3.54 -9.14 -8.70
C TYR A 24 -5.00 -8.90 -8.30
N ILE A 25 -5.39 -7.62 -8.27
CA ILE A 25 -6.79 -7.20 -8.09
C ILE A 25 -7.35 -6.97 -9.48
N ASP A 26 -8.45 -7.65 -9.83
CA ASP A 26 -9.22 -7.29 -11.02
C ASP A 26 -10.07 -6.05 -10.70
N PRO A 27 -10.12 -5.01 -11.56
CA PRO A 27 -11.03 -3.88 -11.36
C PRO A 27 -12.52 -4.28 -11.27
N ASP A 28 -12.92 -5.42 -11.84
CA ASP A 28 -14.31 -5.90 -11.81
C ASP A 28 -14.62 -6.83 -10.63
N ASP A 29 -13.62 -7.27 -9.85
CA ASP A 29 -13.76 -8.31 -8.80
C ASP A 29 -14.58 -7.89 -7.55
N GLY A 30 -15.04 -6.64 -7.49
CA GLY A 30 -15.88 -6.13 -6.40
C GLY A 30 -15.22 -6.12 -5.01
N ILE A 31 -13.92 -6.45 -4.92
CA ILE A 31 -13.14 -6.41 -3.68
C ILE A 31 -13.22 -4.99 -3.13
N ALA A 32 -13.88 -4.84 -1.98
CA ALA A 32 -14.01 -3.56 -1.32
C ALA A 32 -12.62 -2.92 -1.15
N PRO A 33 -12.46 -1.61 -1.42
CA PRO A 33 -11.17 -0.94 -1.25
C PRO A 33 -10.64 -1.23 0.16
N PRO A 34 -9.33 -1.49 0.33
CA PRO A 34 -8.76 -1.90 1.60
C PRO A 34 -9.19 -0.89 2.67
N ALA A 35 -9.87 -1.41 3.71
CA ALA A 35 -10.70 -0.63 4.62
C ALA A 35 -10.04 0.71 4.98
N GLU A 36 -10.72 1.80 4.65
CA GLU A 36 -10.18 3.16 4.69
C GLU A 36 -9.53 3.40 6.06
N VAL A 37 -8.19 3.47 6.07
CA VAL A 37 -7.42 3.41 7.31
C VAL A 37 -7.85 4.61 8.16
N PRO A 38 -8.50 4.41 9.31
CA PRO A 38 -9.15 5.51 10.01
C PRO A 38 -8.11 6.59 10.32
N PRO A 39 -8.47 7.88 10.20
CA PRO A 39 -7.54 8.97 10.47
C PRO A 39 -6.95 8.78 11.88
N PRO A 40 -5.65 9.06 12.08
CA PRO A 40 -4.99 8.75 13.35
C PRO A 40 -5.69 9.50 14.49
N VAL A 41 -6.46 8.75 15.28
CA VAL A 41 -7.25 9.29 16.39
C VAL A 41 -6.31 9.89 17.43
N ASP A 42 -6.47 11.19 17.69
CA ASP A 42 -5.68 11.84 18.74
C ASP A 42 -6.09 11.26 20.11
N PRO A 43 -5.15 10.72 20.91
CA PRO A 43 -5.45 9.88 22.07
C PRO A 43 -5.89 10.67 23.33
N LYS A 44 -6.77 11.67 23.16
CA LYS A 44 -7.32 12.50 24.24
C LYS A 44 -8.83 12.74 24.07
N ALA A 45 -9.61 11.67 24.12
CA ALA A 45 -11.05 11.72 24.43
C ALA A 45 -11.40 10.61 25.44
N VAL A 46 -12.11 10.99 26.49
CA VAL A 46 -12.22 10.30 27.78
C VAL A 46 -13.20 9.09 27.78
N LYS A 47 -12.80 8.06 28.56
CA LYS A 47 -13.54 6.93 29.16
C LYS A 47 -15.09 6.91 29.25
N ALA A 48 -15.61 5.66 29.19
CA ALA A 48 -16.79 5.08 29.87
C ALA A 48 -18.19 5.50 29.36
N GLU A 49 -19.28 4.70 29.31
CA GLU A 49 -19.69 3.34 29.81
C GLU A 49 -20.57 2.64 28.72
N GLY A 50 -21.01 1.35 28.74
CA GLY A 50 -20.77 0.16 29.58
C GLY A 50 -21.96 -0.85 29.57
N ALA A 51 -21.71 -2.18 29.45
CA ALA A 51 -22.66 -3.34 29.52
C ALA A 51 -23.73 -3.47 28.37
N ASP A 52 -24.28 -4.64 27.97
CA ASP A 52 -23.94 -6.10 28.00
C ASP A 52 -24.96 -6.84 27.06
N ASP A 53 -24.87 -8.17 26.88
CA ASP A 53 -25.83 -9.10 26.17
C ASP A 53 -26.04 -8.94 24.63
N ASP A 54 -26.27 -9.97 23.81
CA ASP A 54 -26.00 -11.43 23.88
C ASP A 54 -26.07 -12.06 22.44
N GLU A 55 -25.74 -13.36 22.29
CA GLU A 55 -26.13 -14.40 21.28
C GLU A 55 -26.77 -13.99 19.90
N GLU A 56 -26.53 -14.64 18.75
CA GLU A 56 -26.15 -16.05 18.48
C GLU A 56 -25.58 -16.26 17.04
N GLU A 57 -24.85 -17.37 16.87
CA GLU A 57 -24.63 -18.24 15.71
C GLU A 57 -24.91 -17.80 14.24
N SER A 58 -23.85 -17.85 13.40
CA SER A 58 -23.87 -18.68 12.18
C SER A 58 -22.46 -18.91 11.62
N ALA A 59 -22.09 -20.19 11.52
CA ALA A 59 -20.93 -20.63 10.77
C ALA A 59 -21.27 -20.72 9.28
N ASP A 60 -20.39 -20.21 8.42
CA ASP A 60 -20.17 -20.86 7.12
C ASP A 60 -18.67 -21.11 6.93
N SER A 61 -18.33 -22.38 6.86
CA SER A 61 -16.98 -22.91 6.75
C SER A 61 -16.94 -23.79 5.51
N SER A 62 -16.93 -23.18 4.32
CA SER A 62 -16.67 -23.90 3.07
C SER A 62 -16.25 -22.97 1.93
N ASP A 63 -14.95 -22.72 1.81
CA ASP A 63 -14.28 -23.13 0.57
C ASP A 63 -12.79 -23.42 0.83
N GLU A 64 -12.40 -24.68 0.69
CA GLU A 64 -11.00 -25.11 0.76
C GLU A 64 -10.70 -25.98 -0.48
N LYS A 65 -9.52 -25.75 -1.10
CA LYS A 65 -8.89 -26.51 -2.19
C LYS A 65 -9.46 -26.16 -3.59
N ASP A 66 -8.78 -25.32 -4.39
CA ASP A 66 -7.67 -25.82 -5.22
C ASP A 66 -6.70 -24.72 -5.77
N GLU A 67 -6.08 -23.89 -4.91
CA GLU A 67 -4.88 -23.11 -5.31
C GLU A 67 -3.59 -23.89 -5.02
N VAL A 68 -3.27 -24.80 -5.94
CA VAL A 68 -2.09 -25.68 -5.88
C VAL A 68 -0.79 -24.89 -6.10
N GLU A 69 -0.20 -24.39 -5.00
CA GLU A 69 1.22 -24.06 -4.81
C GLU A 69 1.97 -23.40 -6.01
N SER A 70 1.27 -22.60 -6.81
CA SER A 70 1.86 -21.78 -7.86
C SER A 70 1.85 -20.34 -7.40
N GLY A 71 3.02 -19.82 -7.03
CA GLY A 71 3.18 -18.41 -6.72
C GLY A 71 2.74 -17.50 -7.90
N PRO A 72 2.55 -16.19 -7.64
CA PRO A 72 2.08 -15.24 -8.64
C PRO A 72 2.94 -15.30 -9.91
N ASP A 73 2.29 -15.37 -11.07
CA ASP A 73 2.93 -15.62 -12.37
C ASP A 73 4.12 -14.66 -12.60
N PRO A 74 5.35 -15.17 -12.77
CA PRO A 74 6.54 -14.35 -12.91
C PRO A 74 6.57 -13.53 -14.20
N VAL A 75 5.90 -13.98 -15.27
CA VAL A 75 5.80 -13.24 -16.54
C VAL A 75 4.88 -12.05 -16.37
N ILE A 76 3.70 -12.24 -15.75
CA ILE A 76 2.77 -11.15 -15.46
C ILE A 76 3.39 -10.18 -14.43
N ALA A 77 4.11 -10.69 -13.44
CA ALA A 77 4.82 -9.86 -12.46
C ALA A 77 5.88 -8.99 -13.15
N GLN A 78 6.70 -9.57 -14.03
CA GLN A 78 7.69 -8.83 -14.79
C GLN A 78 7.07 -7.74 -15.67
N GLN A 79 5.95 -8.02 -16.33
CA GLN A 79 5.23 -7.02 -17.14
C GLN A 79 4.69 -5.87 -16.29
N ARG A 80 3.99 -6.17 -15.19
CA ARG A 80 3.38 -5.15 -14.32
C ARG A 80 4.42 -4.32 -13.57
N PHE A 81 5.43 -4.96 -12.97
CA PHE A 81 6.51 -4.26 -12.26
C PHE A 81 7.43 -3.49 -13.23
N GLY A 82 7.59 -3.97 -14.47
CA GLY A 82 8.23 -3.23 -15.56
C GLY A 82 7.49 -1.93 -15.88
N ALA A 83 6.18 -2.01 -16.15
CA ALA A 83 5.35 -0.84 -16.43
C ALA A 83 5.36 0.18 -15.26
N VAL A 84 5.27 -0.28 -14.01
CA VAL A 84 5.38 0.58 -12.83
C VAL A 84 6.78 1.22 -12.72
N SER A 85 7.85 0.51 -13.07
CA SER A 85 9.22 1.05 -13.09
C SER A 85 9.37 2.17 -14.13
N ASP A 86 8.94 1.91 -15.36
CA ASP A 86 9.02 2.87 -16.47
C ASP A 86 8.19 4.14 -16.17
N GLN A 87 6.95 3.97 -15.71
CA GLN A 87 6.09 5.09 -15.33
C GLN A 87 6.66 5.87 -14.14
N MET A 88 7.31 5.21 -13.19
CA MET A 88 7.95 5.90 -12.07
C MET A 88 9.14 6.76 -12.52
N GLU A 89 9.88 6.36 -13.56
CA GLU A 89 10.89 7.24 -14.16
C GLU A 89 10.27 8.47 -14.82
N ILE A 90 9.17 8.32 -15.56
CA ILE A 90 8.45 9.42 -16.21
C ILE A 90 7.95 10.40 -15.14
N THR A 91 7.27 9.89 -14.13
CA THR A 91 6.79 10.65 -12.96
C THR A 91 7.94 11.39 -12.27
N ARG A 92 9.08 10.74 -12.05
CA ARG A 92 10.28 11.36 -11.46
C ARG A 92 10.85 12.47 -12.35
N LYS A 93 10.82 12.32 -13.68
CA LYS A 93 11.26 13.34 -14.64
C LYS A 93 10.29 14.54 -14.66
N ALA A 94 8.97 14.31 -14.55
CA ALA A 94 7.96 15.36 -14.47
C ALA A 94 8.08 16.16 -13.15
N LEU A 95 8.11 15.48 -12.00
CA LEU A 95 8.26 16.11 -10.67
C LEU A 95 9.52 16.98 -10.57
N LYS A 96 10.64 16.56 -11.16
CA LYS A 96 11.89 17.35 -11.19
C LYS A 96 11.82 18.58 -12.10
N LYS A 97 10.98 18.58 -13.14
CA LYS A 97 10.88 19.66 -14.13
C LYS A 97 9.84 20.71 -13.74
N PHE A 98 8.70 20.28 -13.20
CA PHE A 98 7.52 21.13 -13.01
C PHE A 98 7.13 21.33 -11.54
N GLY A 99 7.69 20.54 -10.61
CA GLY A 99 7.23 20.50 -9.21
C GLY A 99 6.09 19.51 -9.00
N ARG A 100 5.57 19.42 -7.77
CA ARG A 100 4.54 18.45 -7.39
C ARG A 100 3.12 18.89 -7.76
N ASP A 101 2.87 20.19 -7.73
CA ASP A 101 1.53 20.77 -7.86
C ASP A 101 1.17 21.13 -9.31
N ASP A 102 2.07 20.86 -10.26
CA ASP A 102 1.82 21.04 -11.69
C ASP A 102 0.92 19.96 -12.27
N LYS A 103 0.04 20.34 -13.20
CA LYS A 103 -0.96 19.45 -13.79
C LYS A 103 -0.35 18.24 -14.52
N HIS A 104 0.81 18.41 -15.16
CA HIS A 104 1.50 17.29 -15.81
C HIS A 104 2.07 16.34 -14.75
N ALA A 105 2.72 16.86 -13.71
CA ALA A 105 3.24 16.02 -12.63
C ALA A 105 2.14 15.27 -11.87
N ILE A 106 0.97 15.87 -11.68
CA ILE A 106 -0.21 15.23 -11.11
C ILE A 106 -0.74 14.12 -12.03
N ALA A 107 -0.83 14.35 -13.35
CA ALA A 107 -1.26 13.33 -14.31
C ALA A 107 -0.33 12.11 -14.31
N GLU A 108 1.00 12.31 -14.31
CA GLU A 108 1.97 11.21 -14.24
C GLU A 108 1.91 10.45 -12.90
N LEU A 109 1.58 11.14 -11.79
CA LEU A 109 1.34 10.52 -10.49
C LEU A 109 0.08 9.66 -10.46
N VAL A 110 -0.99 10.09 -11.14
CA VAL A 110 -2.25 9.32 -11.26
C VAL A 110 -2.01 8.07 -12.12
N ALA A 111 -1.37 8.21 -13.29
CA ALA A 111 -0.99 7.07 -14.12
C ALA A 111 -0.09 6.06 -13.39
N LEU A 112 0.84 6.53 -12.55
CA LEU A 112 1.64 5.65 -11.68
C LEU A 112 0.80 4.91 -10.65
N ALA A 113 -0.23 5.56 -10.09
CA ALA A 113 -1.15 4.93 -9.15
C ALA A 113 -2.04 3.87 -9.85
N GLU A 114 -2.56 4.17 -11.04
CA GLU A 114 -3.38 3.25 -11.85
C GLU A 114 -2.63 1.94 -12.19
N LEU A 115 -1.32 2.02 -12.49
CA LEU A 115 -0.50 0.83 -12.70
C LEU A 115 -0.17 0.06 -11.41
N PHE A 116 -0.14 0.75 -10.26
CA PHE A 116 0.25 0.17 -8.98
C PHE A 116 -0.91 -0.44 -8.18
N MET A 117 -2.10 0.17 -8.22
CA MET A 117 -3.29 -0.28 -7.49
C MET A 117 -3.66 -1.76 -7.74
N PRO A 118 -3.58 -2.31 -8.97
CA PRO A 118 -3.93 -3.71 -9.22
C PRO A 118 -2.94 -4.75 -8.66
N ILE A 119 -1.85 -4.34 -7.98
CA ILE A 119 -0.85 -5.26 -7.42
C ILE A 119 -1.19 -5.55 -5.96
N LYS A 120 -1.66 -6.76 -5.66
CA LYS A 120 -2.03 -7.18 -4.29
C LYS A 120 -0.77 -7.51 -3.50
N LEU A 121 -0.27 -6.54 -2.71
CA LEU A 121 0.90 -6.74 -1.86
C LEU A 121 0.62 -7.72 -0.71
N VAL A 122 1.65 -8.46 -0.29
CA VAL A 122 1.60 -9.26 0.94
C VAL A 122 1.49 -8.33 2.16
N PRO A 123 0.71 -8.68 3.22
CA PRO A 123 0.46 -7.79 4.37
C PRO A 123 1.71 -7.14 4.95
N LYS A 124 2.80 -7.91 5.13
CA LYS A 124 4.11 -7.41 5.60
C LYS A 124 4.66 -6.23 4.79
N GLN A 125 4.51 -6.25 3.46
CA GLN A 125 4.98 -5.18 2.57
C GLN A 125 4.05 -3.96 2.65
N PHE A 126 2.74 -4.19 2.77
CA PHE A 126 1.75 -3.13 2.96
C PHE A 126 1.93 -2.42 4.31
N GLU A 127 2.08 -3.16 5.40
CA GLU A 127 2.38 -2.64 6.74
C GLU A 127 3.66 -1.80 6.72
N GLY A 128 4.74 -2.30 6.12
CA GLY A 128 6.00 -1.57 5.96
C GLY A 128 5.88 -0.28 5.13
N LEU A 129 4.89 -0.14 4.24
CA LEU A 129 4.57 1.13 3.59
C LEU A 129 3.80 2.07 4.53
N VAL A 130 2.79 1.55 5.23
CA VAL A 130 1.98 2.32 6.20
C VAL A 130 2.84 2.90 7.32
N GLU A 131 3.78 2.13 7.87
CA GLU A 131 4.74 2.59 8.88
C GLU A 131 5.62 3.74 8.36
N ARG A 132 6.12 3.65 7.12
CA ARG A 132 6.93 4.72 6.50
C ARG A 132 6.15 6.03 6.36
N VAL A 133 4.86 5.95 6.01
CA VAL A 133 3.97 7.12 5.93
C VAL A 133 3.71 7.69 7.33
N ARG A 134 3.35 6.85 8.31
CA ARG A 134 3.13 7.27 9.71
C ARG A 134 4.39 7.92 10.30
N GLY A 135 5.56 7.32 10.12
CA GLY A 135 6.85 7.87 10.58
C GLY A 135 7.31 9.13 9.82
N ALA A 136 6.80 9.41 8.62
CA ALA A 136 6.98 10.69 7.96
C ALA A 136 6.10 11.79 8.61
N LEU A 137 4.82 11.47 8.87
CA LEU A 137 3.88 12.37 9.56
C LEU A 137 4.32 12.67 11.00
N GLU A 138 4.81 11.68 11.74
CA GLU A 138 5.28 11.89 13.12
C GLU A 138 6.50 12.81 13.16
N ARG A 139 7.46 12.64 12.25
CA ARG A 139 8.61 13.56 12.12
C ARG A 139 8.18 14.98 11.79
N LEU A 140 7.19 15.15 10.89
CA LEU A 140 6.62 16.45 10.57
C LEU A 140 5.98 17.09 11.82
N ARG A 141 5.10 16.37 12.52
CA ARG A 141 4.48 16.80 13.79
C ARG A 141 5.50 17.08 14.90
N ALA A 142 6.67 16.43 14.89
CA ALA A 142 7.75 16.71 15.83
C ALA A 142 8.44 18.05 15.53
N GLN A 143 8.67 18.37 14.25
CA GLN A 143 9.22 19.67 13.84
C GLN A 143 8.24 20.82 14.09
N GLU A 144 6.95 20.64 13.80
CA GLU A 144 5.89 21.62 14.13
C GLU A 144 5.88 21.95 15.63
N ARG A 145 5.91 20.92 16.48
CA ARG A 145 5.99 21.09 17.94
C ARG A 145 7.28 21.78 18.40
N ALA A 146 8.42 21.49 17.78
CA ALA A 146 9.68 22.15 18.09
C ALA A 146 9.64 23.64 17.72
N ILE A 147 9.09 23.99 16.56
CA ILE A 147 8.92 25.40 16.12
C ILE A 147 7.99 26.14 17.08
N MET A 148 6.84 25.56 17.46
CA MET A 148 5.90 26.14 18.45
C MET A 148 6.47 26.29 19.88
N GLN A 149 7.63 25.69 20.18
CA GLN A 149 8.32 25.87 21.46
C GLN A 149 9.47 26.90 21.39
N LEU A 150 9.88 27.29 20.17
CA LEU A 150 11.00 28.20 19.91
C LEU A 150 10.56 29.60 19.45
N CYS A 151 9.27 29.78 19.13
CA CYS A 151 8.64 31.03 18.68
C CYS A 151 7.51 31.44 19.63
#